data_AF-A0A139P7G9-F1
#
_entry.id   AF-A0A139P7G9-F1
#
_cell.length_a   1.000
_cell.length_b   1.000
_cell.length_c   1.000
_cell.angle_alpha   90.00
_cell.angle_beta   90.00
_cell.angle_gamma   90.00
#
_symmetry.space_group_name_H-M   'P 1'
#
loop_
_entity.id
_entity.type
_entity.pdbx_description
1 polymer ?
#
loop_
_entity_poly.entity_id
_entity_poly.type
_entity_poly.pdbx_seq_one_letter_code
_entity_poly.pdbx_strand_id
1 'polypeptide(L)'
;MSLVNALKNSYQGIEEIKISNPEYTNPPGSWSCDVEIKFKHEEKIKYGVGYSLDTEEITDASLEWENRVKDRQFLNENKGKTASKIRITYSNNDEGEQ
;
A
#
# COMPACT_ATOMS: atom_id res chain seq x y z
N MET A 1 -6.16 -11.14 -7.51
CA MET A 1 -5.20 -10.05 -7.81
C MET A 1 -4.57 -9.62 -6.49
N SER A 2 -3.27 -9.34 -6.44
CA SER A 2 -2.59 -8.97 -5.18
C SER A 2 -2.59 -7.44 -4.98
N LEU A 3 -2.71 -6.97 -3.72
CA LEU A 3 -2.60 -5.57 -3.33
C LEU A 3 -1.37 -4.90 -3.96
N VAL A 4 -0.23 -5.58 -3.90
CA VAL A 4 1.04 -5.12 -4.48
C VAL A 4 0.92 -4.83 -5.97
N ASN A 5 0.22 -5.68 -6.72
CA ASN A 5 0.05 -5.48 -8.15
C ASN A 5 -0.86 -4.27 -8.44
N ALA A 6 -1.87 -4.01 -7.61
CA ALA A 6 -2.68 -2.80 -7.72
C ALA A 6 -1.81 -1.55 -7.51
N LEU A 7 -0.99 -1.54 -6.45
CA LEU A 7 -0.09 -0.42 -6.15
C LEU A 7 0.92 -0.17 -7.27
N LYS A 8 1.56 -1.22 -7.80
CA LYS A 8 2.47 -1.12 -8.94
C LYS A 8 1.82 -0.58 -10.20
N ASN A 9 0.53 -0.86 -10.43
CA ASN A 9 -0.18 -0.34 -11.61
C ASN A 9 -0.76 1.07 -11.39
N SER A 10 -0.84 1.52 -10.13
CA SER A 10 -1.36 2.85 -9.78
C SER A 10 -0.27 3.92 -9.66
N TYR A 11 0.91 3.56 -9.17
CA TYR A 11 2.02 4.51 -8.96
C TYR A 11 3.32 4.07 -9.63
N GLN A 12 4.06 5.05 -10.15
CA GLN A 12 5.41 4.87 -10.70
C GLN A 12 6.48 5.25 -9.67
N GLY A 13 7.67 4.68 -9.80
CA GLY A 13 8.80 5.01 -8.93
C GLY A 13 8.77 4.36 -7.55
N ILE A 14 7.91 3.37 -7.33
CA ILE A 14 7.93 2.54 -6.12
C ILE A 14 9.26 1.77 -6.09
N GLU A 15 9.90 1.76 -4.93
CA GLU A 15 11.11 1.00 -4.65
C GLU A 15 10.81 -0.18 -3.71
N GLU A 16 10.03 0.07 -2.67
CA GLU A 16 9.68 -0.93 -1.67
C GLU A 16 8.24 -0.73 -1.16
N ILE A 17 7.56 -1.83 -0.86
CA ILE A 17 6.23 -1.84 -0.23
C ILE A 17 6.33 -2.67 1.04
N LYS A 18 6.08 -2.06 2.18
CA LYS A 18 6.06 -2.73 3.47
C LYS A 18 4.63 -2.84 3.97
N ILE A 19 4.19 -4.06 4.23
CA ILE A 19 2.88 -4.37 4.82
C ILE A 19 3.10 -4.69 6.28
N SER A 20 2.39 -4.01 7.18
CA SER A 20 2.52 -4.15 8.63
C SER A 20 1.15 -4.22 9.28
N ASN A 21 1.11 -4.79 10.48
CA ASN A 21 -0.08 -4.83 11.33
C ASN A 21 -1.38 -5.26 10.60
N PRO A 22 -1.41 -6.43 9.93
CA PRO A 22 -2.65 -6.92 9.36
C PRO A 22 -3.63 -7.25 10.50
N GLU A 23 -4.62 -6.40 10.68
CA GLU A 23 -5.75 -6.62 11.56
C GLU A 23 -6.84 -7.37 10.80
N TYR A 24 -7.09 -8.60 11.23
CA TYR A 24 -8.22 -9.38 10.76
C TYR A 24 -9.33 -9.21 11.77
N THR A 25 -10.47 -8.67 11.36
CA THR A 25 -11.61 -8.55 12.29
C THR A 25 -12.13 -9.93 12.68
N ASN A 26 -12.34 -10.84 11.71
CA ASN A 26 -12.69 -12.24 11.98
C ASN A 26 -12.60 -13.08 10.69
N PRO A 27 -11.57 -13.90 10.41
CA PRO A 27 -11.48 -14.64 9.14
C PRO A 27 -12.72 -15.56 8.95
N PRO A 28 -13.40 -15.56 7.78
CA PRO A 28 -13.09 -14.94 6.49
C PRO A 28 -13.77 -13.57 6.31
N GLY A 29 -13.59 -12.67 7.28
CA GLY A 29 -14.17 -11.32 7.39
C GLY A 29 -13.16 -10.21 7.10
N SER A 30 -13.65 -8.97 7.05
CA SER A 30 -12.89 -7.79 6.61
C SER A 30 -11.51 -7.69 7.28
N TRP A 31 -10.49 -7.37 6.48
CA TRP A 31 -9.13 -7.22 6.97
C TRP A 31 -8.65 -5.80 6.71
N SER A 32 -7.86 -5.23 7.61
CA SER A 32 -7.18 -3.97 7.41
C SER A 32 -5.70 -4.16 7.65
N CYS A 33 -4.85 -3.54 6.84
CA CYS A 33 -3.41 -3.54 7.08
C CYS A 33 -2.82 -2.16 6.81
N ASP A 34 -1.70 -1.89 7.47
CA ASP A 34 -0.87 -0.74 7.17
C ASP A 34 0.04 -1.06 5.98
N VAL A 35 0.04 -0.21 4.95
CA VAL A 35 1.04 -0.25 3.87
C VAL A 35 1.87 1.02 3.90
N GLU A 36 3.18 0.82 3.80
CA GLU A 36 4.17 1.86 3.61
C GLU A 36 4.83 1.66 2.25
N ILE A 37 4.64 2.63 1.36
CA ILE A 37 5.22 2.65 0.03
C ILE A 37 6.43 3.58 0.07
N LYS A 38 7.61 3.04 -0.17
CA LYS A 38 8.84 3.79 -0.33
C LYS A 38 9.08 4.03 -1.81
N PHE A 39 9.24 5.29 -2.19
CA PHE A 39 9.59 5.71 -3.54
C PHE A 39 11.10 5.94 -3.67
N LYS A 40 11.61 5.89 -4.89
CA LYS A 40 13.04 6.13 -5.20
C LYS A 40 13.56 7.51 -4.75
N HIS A 41 12.66 8.48 -4.54
CA HIS A 41 13.00 9.82 -4.09
C HIS A 41 13.12 9.94 -2.55
N GLU A 42 13.32 8.81 -1.84
CA GLU A 42 13.30 8.73 -0.37
C GLU A 42 11.97 9.12 0.30
N GLU A 43 10.94 9.43 -0.50
CA GLU A 43 9.59 9.71 -0.01
C GLU A 43 8.89 8.42 0.41
N LYS A 44 8.33 8.41 1.61
CA LYS A 44 7.61 7.27 2.19
C LYS A 44 6.18 7.68 2.45
N ILE A 45 5.25 6.96 1.84
CA ILE A 45 3.83 7.18 2.02
C ILE A 45 3.27 6.00 2.78
N LYS A 46 2.79 6.25 4.01
CA LYS A 46 2.16 5.25 4.84
C LYS A 46 0.66 5.51 4.94
N TYR A 47 -0.14 4.49 4.68
CA TYR A 47 -1.60 4.56 4.83
C TYR A 47 -2.19 3.20 5.17
N GLY A 48 -3.32 3.21 5.86
CA GLY A 48 -4.09 2.00 6.13
C GLY A 48 -5.00 1.66 4.95
N VAL A 49 -4.97 0.41 4.49
CA VAL A 49 -5.98 -0.14 3.58
C VAL A 49 -6.83 -1.13 4.34
N GLY A 50 -8.14 -0.95 4.24
CA GLY A 50 -9.14 -1.93 4.60
C GLY A 50 -9.58 -2.69 3.35
N TYR A 51 -9.90 -3.95 3.51
CA TYR A 51 -10.59 -4.76 2.53
C TYR A 51 -11.88 -5.24 3.17
N SER A 52 -12.99 -4.86 2.56
CA SER A 52 -14.31 -5.29 2.99
C SER A 52 -14.69 -6.55 2.24
N LEU A 53 -14.93 -7.66 2.95
CA LEU A 53 -15.44 -8.88 2.31
C LEU A 53 -16.89 -8.76 1.83
N ASP A 54 -17.63 -7.81 2.38
CA ASP A 54 -19.00 -7.51 1.96
C ASP A 54 -19.05 -6.89 0.56
N THR A 55 -18.07 -6.04 0.23
CA THR A 55 -18.01 -5.33 -1.06
C THR A 55 -16.93 -5.87 -1.99
N GLU A 56 -16.04 -6.74 -1.50
CA GLU A 56 -14.83 -7.20 -2.20
C GLU A 56 -13.94 -6.04 -2.68
N GLU A 57 -14.03 -4.89 -2.01
CA GLU A 57 -13.30 -3.68 -2.37
C GLU A 57 -12.23 -3.35 -1.34
N ILE A 58 -11.11 -2.86 -1.86
CA ILE A 58 -10.06 -2.22 -1.07
C ILE A 58 -10.53 -0.77 -0.82
N THR A 59 -10.74 -0.42 0.43
CA THR A 59 -10.99 0.94 0.89
C THR A 59 -9.72 1.49 1.52
N ASP A 60 -9.27 2.67 1.11
CA ASP A 60 -8.18 3.39 1.79
C ASP A 60 -8.70 3.84 3.17
N ALA A 61 -8.52 2.97 4.17
CA ALA A 61 -9.16 3.07 5.47
C ALA A 61 -8.65 4.25 6.30
N SER A 62 -7.42 4.73 6.11
CA SER A 62 -6.89 5.87 6.86
C SER A 62 -5.67 6.50 6.20
N LEU A 63 -5.87 7.65 5.54
CA LEU A 63 -4.83 8.65 5.22
C LEU A 63 -4.85 9.78 6.27
N GLU A 64 -5.10 9.46 7.54
CA GLU A 64 -5.12 10.43 8.64
C GLU A 64 -3.70 10.69 9.15
N TRP A 65 -2.91 11.43 8.36
CA TRP A 65 -1.64 11.99 8.82
C TRP A 65 -1.56 13.47 8.43
N GLU A 66 -0.79 14.26 9.18
CA GLU A 66 -0.58 15.70 8.93
C GLU A 66 -0.17 16.01 7.47
N ASN A 67 0.44 15.05 6.78
CA ASN A 67 0.90 15.18 5.40
C ASN A 67 -0.08 14.69 4.33
N ARG A 68 -1.33 14.33 4.66
CA ARG A 68 -2.33 13.81 3.69
C ARG A 68 -2.41 14.61 2.39
N VAL A 69 -2.39 15.94 2.48
CA VAL A 69 -2.47 16.82 1.30
C VAL A 69 -1.23 16.66 0.43
N LYS A 70 -0.04 16.63 1.03
CA LYS A 70 1.23 16.44 0.33
C LYS A 70 1.34 15.03 -0.24
N ASP A 71 1.03 14.01 0.55
CA ASP A 71 1.07 12.60 0.13
C ASP A 71 0.11 12.37 -1.03
N ARG A 72 -1.12 12.91 -0.96
CA ARG A 72 -2.09 12.80 -2.05
C ARG A 72 -1.65 13.58 -3.30
N GLN A 73 -0.99 14.72 -3.13
CA GLN A 73 -0.43 15.47 -4.24
C GLN A 73 0.70 14.67 -4.90
N PHE A 74 1.65 14.17 -4.11
CA PHE A 74 2.75 13.33 -4.59
C PHE A 74 2.25 12.06 -5.27
N LEU A 75 1.29 11.34 -4.69
CA LEU A 75 0.67 10.16 -5.29
C LEU A 75 0.02 10.51 -6.64
N ASN A 76 -0.63 11.67 -6.75
CA ASN A 76 -1.20 12.13 -8.02
C ASN A 76 -0.13 12.49 -9.05
N GLU A 77 0.96 13.13 -8.64
CA GLU A 77 2.10 13.48 -9.50
C GLU A 77 2.88 12.23 -9.94
N ASN A 78 2.94 11.21 -9.09
CA ASN A 78 3.57 9.91 -9.33
C ASN A 78 2.57 8.83 -9.76
N LYS A 79 1.39 9.23 -10.26
CA LYS A 79 0.47 8.29 -10.92
C LYS A 79 1.16 7.67 -12.13
N GLY A 80 1.06 6.35 -12.25
CA GLY A 80 1.69 5.63 -13.35
C GLY A 80 1.87 4.16 -13.02
N LYS A 81 2.71 3.47 -13.77
CA LYS A 81 2.98 2.04 -13.56
C LYS A 81 4.45 1.81 -13.26
N THR A 82 4.73 1.23 -12.11
CA THR A 82 6.07 0.71 -11.78
C THR A 82 6.28 -0.62 -12.48
N ALA A 83 7.03 -0.60 -13.59
CA ALA A 83 7.52 -1.81 -14.26
C ALA A 83 8.81 -2.37 -13.64
N SER A 84 9.46 -1.60 -12.76
CA SER A 84 10.63 -2.06 -12.02
C SER A 84 10.27 -3.15 -11.01
N LYS A 85 11.26 -3.95 -10.65
CA LYS A 85 11.16 -4.83 -9.49
C LYS A 85 11.08 -3.97 -8.24
N ILE A 86 10.15 -4.31 -7.35
CA ILE A 86 10.00 -3.69 -6.04
C ILE A 86 10.20 -4.75 -4.98
N ARG A 87 10.76 -4.33 -3.84
CA ARG A 87 10.86 -5.19 -2.67
C ARG A 87 9.56 -5.13 -1.89
N ILE A 88 9.11 -6.25 -1.36
CA ILE A 88 7.89 -6.36 -0.58
C ILE A 88 8.28 -6.90 0.78
N THR A 89 8.01 -6.17 1.85
CA THR A 89 8.31 -6.62 3.21
C THR A 89 7.00 -6.87 3.93
N TYR A 90 6.72 -8.12 4.26
CA TYR A 90 5.50 -8.53 4.93
C TYR A 90 5.65 -8.39 6.46
N SER A 91 4.52 -8.41 7.17
CA SER A 91 4.49 -8.23 8.64
C SER A 91 5.18 -9.37 9.41
N ASN A 92 5.41 -10.50 8.77
CA ASN A 92 6.10 -11.68 9.31
C ASN A 92 7.63 -11.63 9.10
N ASN A 93 8.20 -10.48 8.69
CA ASN A 93 9.60 -10.33 8.25
C ASN A 93 9.95 -11.14 6.99
N ASP A 94 8.95 -11.61 6.25
CA ASP A 94 9.16 -12.23 4.94
C ASP A 94 9.40 -11.13 3.89
N GLU A 95 10.31 -11.39 2.97
CA GLU A 95 10.70 -10.45 1.92
C GLU A 95 10.41 -11.07 0.56
N GLY A 96 9.50 -10.46 -0.19
CA GLY A 96 9.19 -10.78 -1.57
C GLY A 96 9.82 -9.80 -2.56
N GLU A 97 9.90 -10.20 -3.83
CA GLU A 97 10.21 -9.32 -4.95
C GLU A 97 9.18 -9.52 -6.05
N GLN A 98 8.73 -8.42 -6.68
CA GLN A 98 7.78 -8.45 -7.79
C GLN A 98 8.10 -7.39 -8.84
#